data_AF-K1TYZ9-F1
#
_entry.id   AF-K1TYZ9-F1
#
_cell.length_a   1.000
_cell.length_b   1.000
_cell.length_c   1.000
_cell.angle_alpha   90.00
_cell.angle_beta   90.00
_cell.angle_gamma   90.00
#
_symmetry.space_group_name_H-M   'P 1'
#
loop_
_entity.id
_entity.type
_entity.pdbx_description
1 polymer ?
#
loop_
_entity_poly.entity_id
_entity_poly.type
_entity_poly.pdbx_seq_one_letter_code
_entity_poly.pdbx_strand_id
1 'polypeptide(L)'
;MDDLRDKVLIAEKNDGFNNYRRIYNDIIEEKIIEGRQGIEQERYLTITIERKNFEEAKAQFATLEATIHKAFIELGAEIVPLNGNERLKVLYDYYHLGDEGSFDFDIKKAKKVGADFRNDLCNGMVKYFPDHFEDESKFCKALFIKKYPSSLSDRFINEITSLPVHSITSIDVVPVPRI
;
A
#
# COMPACT_ATOMS: atom_id res chain seq x y z
N MET A 1 -7.99 9.47 4.72
CA MET A 1 -7.70 10.91 4.51
C MET A 1 -8.93 11.76 4.67
N ASP A 2 -10.02 11.44 3.97
CA ASP A 2 -11.28 12.21 4.05
C ASP A 2 -11.86 12.21 5.46
N ASP A 3 -11.82 11.07 6.16
CA ASP A 3 -12.35 10.95 7.53
C ASP A 3 -11.58 11.77 8.61
N LEU A 4 -10.31 12.11 8.36
CA LEU A 4 -9.54 13.01 9.25
C LEU A 4 -9.82 14.49 8.91
N ARG A 5 -9.90 14.80 7.61
CA ARG A 5 -10.24 16.15 7.13
C ARG A 5 -11.63 16.56 7.62
N ASP A 6 -12.61 15.67 7.48
CA ASP A 6 -13.99 15.93 7.91
C ASP A 6 -14.13 16.15 9.42
N LYS A 7 -13.23 15.59 10.23
CA LYS A 7 -13.25 15.73 11.69
C LYS A 7 -12.48 16.95 12.20
N VAL A 8 -11.52 17.45 11.44
CA VAL A 8 -10.59 18.51 11.89
C VAL A 8 -10.90 19.86 11.26
N LEU A 9 -11.47 19.89 10.05
CA LEU A 9 -11.82 21.14 9.37
C LEU A 9 -13.05 21.81 9.99
N ILE A 10 -13.00 23.13 10.09
CA ILE A 10 -14.07 23.94 10.66
C ILE A 10 -15.14 24.15 9.58
N ALA A 11 -16.35 23.63 9.82
CA ALA A 11 -17.48 23.79 8.91
C ALA A 11 -17.93 25.26 8.79
N GLU A 12 -18.28 25.67 7.58
CA GLU A 12 -18.86 26.99 7.31
C GLU A 12 -20.20 27.18 8.05
N LYS A 13 -20.45 28.42 8.48
CA LYS A 13 -21.72 28.85 9.08
C LYS A 13 -22.13 30.19 8.49
N ASN A 14 -23.42 30.37 8.23
CA ASN A 14 -23.97 31.63 7.71
C ASN A 14 -24.07 32.72 8.79
N ASP A 15 -22.96 32.97 9.49
CA ASP A 15 -22.84 33.94 10.58
C ASP A 15 -21.84 35.07 10.27
N GLY A 16 -21.37 35.14 9.03
CA GLY A 16 -20.44 36.18 8.55
C GLY A 16 -18.96 35.91 8.82
N PHE A 17 -18.61 34.83 9.54
CA PHE A 17 -17.21 34.53 9.91
C PHE A 17 -16.52 33.51 8.98
N ASN A 18 -17.15 33.12 7.87
CA ASN A 18 -16.60 32.11 6.95
C ASN A 18 -15.22 32.47 6.39
N ASN A 19 -14.91 33.75 6.22
CA ASN A 19 -13.58 34.18 5.79
C ASN A 19 -12.49 33.71 6.78
N TYR A 20 -12.72 33.89 8.09
CA TYR A 20 -11.79 33.42 9.12
C TYR A 20 -11.71 31.90 9.18
N ARG A 21 -12.84 31.19 8.97
CA ARG A 21 -12.85 29.72 8.94
C ARG A 21 -12.01 29.16 7.79
N ARG A 22 -12.08 29.77 6.61
CA ARG A 22 -11.24 29.40 5.47
C ARG A 22 -9.76 29.59 5.79
N ILE A 23 -9.38 30.76 6.28
CA ILE A 23 -7.99 31.03 6.69
C ILE A 23 -7.49 30.02 7.74
N TYR A 24 -8.32 29.68 8.73
CA TYR A 24 -7.96 28.67 9.72
C TYR A 24 -7.85 27.26 9.13
N ASN A 25 -8.76 26.90 8.22
CA ASN A 25 -8.71 25.61 7.52
C ASN A 25 -7.46 25.53 6.62
N ASP A 26 -7.07 26.61 5.95
CA ASP A 26 -5.84 26.69 5.16
C ASP A 26 -4.61 26.44 6.04
N ILE A 27 -4.55 27.07 7.23
CA ILE A 27 -3.47 26.85 8.22
C ILE A 27 -3.48 25.42 8.76
N ILE A 28 -4.67 24.86 9.01
CA ILE A 28 -4.82 23.48 9.48
C ILE A 28 -4.34 22.50 8.40
N GLU A 29 -4.69 22.73 7.13
CA GLU A 29 -4.20 21.95 6.01
C GLU A 29 -2.69 22.05 5.86
N GLU A 30 -2.14 23.26 5.89
CA GLU A 30 -0.70 23.49 5.87
C GLU A 30 0.00 22.73 6.99
N LYS A 31 -0.54 22.76 8.22
CA LYS A 31 0.02 21.99 9.35
C LYS A 31 -0.18 20.48 9.25
N ILE A 32 -1.26 20.00 8.64
CA ILE A 32 -1.44 18.56 8.35
C ILE A 32 -0.40 18.10 7.34
N ILE A 33 -0.09 18.93 6.34
CA ILE A 33 0.93 18.68 5.31
C ILE A 33 2.34 18.76 5.92
N GLU A 34 2.63 19.79 6.72
CA GLU A 34 3.93 19.97 7.39
C GLU A 34 4.18 18.92 8.48
N GLY A 35 3.16 18.59 9.27
CA GLY A 35 3.21 17.56 10.32
C GLY A 35 3.34 16.14 9.75
N ARG A 36 3.08 15.96 8.46
CA ARG A 36 3.32 14.72 7.68
C ARG A 36 4.73 14.61 7.14
N GLN A 37 5.71 15.33 7.70
CA GLN A 37 7.13 14.98 7.64
C GLN A 37 7.41 13.66 8.40
N GLY A 38 6.66 12.61 8.09
CA GLY A 38 6.77 11.27 8.66
C GLY A 38 6.55 10.25 7.55
N ILE A 39 7.37 9.19 7.54
CA ILE A 39 7.23 8.09 6.60
C ILE A 39 6.02 7.26 7.04
N GLU A 40 4.97 7.23 6.24
CA GLU A 40 3.89 6.27 6.41
C GLU A 40 4.37 4.90 5.91
N GLN A 41 4.38 3.90 6.78
CA GLN A 41 4.75 2.52 6.43
C GLN A 41 3.50 1.66 6.33
N GLU A 42 3.15 1.26 5.12
CA GLU A 42 2.13 0.24 4.88
C GLU A 42 2.79 -1.14 4.78
N ARG A 43 2.22 -2.14 5.45
CA ARG A 43 2.75 -3.51 5.47
C ARG A 43 1.72 -4.48 4.94
N TYR A 44 2.10 -5.18 3.88
CA TYR A 44 1.24 -6.16 3.21
C TYR A 44 1.79 -7.57 3.39
N LEU A 45 0.91 -8.50 3.78
CA LEU A 45 1.21 -9.93 3.84
C LEU A 45 0.41 -10.65 2.77
N THR A 46 1.10 -11.13 1.74
CA THR A 46 0.49 -11.92 0.66
C THR A 46 0.75 -13.40 0.90
N ILE A 47 -0.31 -14.20 0.88
CA ILE A 47 -0.23 -15.64 1.07
C ILE A 47 -0.90 -16.36 -0.09
N THR A 48 -0.20 -17.35 -0.62
CA THR A 48 -0.69 -18.23 -1.68
C THR A 48 -0.79 -19.65 -1.15
N ILE A 49 -1.90 -20.31 -1.46
CA ILE A 49 -2.11 -21.73 -1.20
C ILE A 49 -2.47 -22.42 -2.51
N GLU A 50 -1.96 -23.63 -2.71
CA GLU A 50 -2.28 -24.44 -3.87
C GLU A 50 -3.14 -25.64 -3.45
N ARG A 51 -4.32 -25.77 -4.05
CA ARG A 51 -5.27 -26.86 -3.81
C ARG A 51 -5.88 -27.34 -5.12
N LYS A 52 -6.49 -28.52 -5.08
CA LYS A 52 -7.00 -29.21 -6.28
C LYS A 52 -8.17 -28.47 -6.93
N ASN A 53 -8.99 -27.80 -6.12
CA ASN A 53 -10.14 -27.06 -6.59
C ASN A 53 -10.37 -25.81 -5.73
N PHE A 54 -11.22 -24.93 -6.25
CA PHE A 54 -11.53 -23.65 -5.63
C PHE A 54 -12.17 -23.80 -4.24
N GLU A 55 -13.07 -24.76 -4.04
CA GLU A 55 -13.74 -24.95 -2.75
C GLU A 55 -12.77 -25.40 -1.65
N GLU A 56 -11.87 -26.34 -1.97
CA GLU A 56 -10.80 -26.75 -1.06
C GLU A 56 -9.85 -25.59 -0.72
N ALA A 57 -9.46 -24.80 -1.72
CA ALA A 57 -8.64 -23.60 -1.51
C ALA A 57 -9.35 -22.62 -0.58
N LYS A 58 -10.61 -22.30 -0.86
CA LYS A 58 -11.41 -21.35 -0.10
C LYS A 58 -11.58 -21.77 1.36
N ALA A 59 -11.93 -23.04 1.60
CA ALA A 59 -12.10 -23.57 2.96
C ALA A 59 -10.80 -23.51 3.77
N GLN A 60 -9.67 -23.85 3.15
CA GLN A 60 -8.39 -23.78 3.83
C GLN A 60 -7.95 -22.33 4.05
N PHE A 61 -8.19 -21.43 3.10
CA PHE A 61 -7.84 -20.02 3.23
C PHE A 61 -8.57 -19.39 4.42
N ALA A 62 -9.87 -19.68 4.60
CA ALA A 62 -10.64 -19.20 5.75
C ALA A 62 -10.07 -19.69 7.10
N THR A 63 -9.58 -20.94 7.15
CA THR A 63 -8.94 -21.50 8.35
C THR A 63 -7.60 -20.81 8.64
N LEU A 64 -6.82 -20.56 7.59
CA LEU A 64 -5.53 -19.88 7.69
C LEU A 64 -5.69 -18.42 8.10
N GLU A 65 -6.65 -17.71 7.51
CA GLU A 65 -7.02 -16.33 7.84
C GLU A 65 -7.35 -16.21 9.33
N ALA A 66 -8.23 -17.06 9.87
CA ALA A 66 -8.55 -17.06 11.29
C ALA A 66 -7.32 -17.29 12.19
N THR A 67 -6.40 -18.16 11.76
CA THR A 67 -5.15 -18.44 12.48
C THR A 67 -4.22 -17.22 12.51
N ILE A 68 -4.09 -16.52 11.37
CA ILE A 68 -3.26 -15.32 11.24
C ILE A 68 -3.85 -14.18 12.08
N HIS A 69 -5.15 -13.93 11.98
CA HIS A 69 -5.81 -12.91 12.78
C HIS A 69 -5.56 -13.13 14.28
N LYS A 70 -5.71 -14.37 14.76
CA LYS A 70 -5.42 -14.70 16.15
C LYS A 70 -3.97 -14.40 16.53
N ALA A 71 -3.01 -14.79 15.69
CA ALA A 71 -1.58 -14.54 15.94
C ALA A 71 -1.25 -13.04 16.00
N PHE A 72 -1.83 -12.22 15.11
CA PHE A 72 -1.63 -10.76 15.13
C PHE A 72 -2.25 -10.11 16.38
N ILE A 73 -3.45 -10.54 16.80
CA ILE A 73 -4.09 -10.08 18.04
C ILE A 73 -3.22 -10.40 19.26
N GLU A 74 -2.64 -11.60 19.33
CA GLU A 74 -1.73 -12.01 20.41
C GLU A 74 -0.45 -11.15 20.44
N LEU A 75 -0.01 -10.63 19.29
CA LEU A 75 1.11 -9.69 19.17
C LEU A 75 0.71 -8.23 19.44
N GLY A 76 -0.57 -7.95 19.73
CA GLY A 76 -1.09 -6.60 19.93
C GLY A 76 -1.19 -5.78 18.65
N ALA A 77 -1.25 -6.45 17.49
CA ALA A 77 -1.38 -5.83 16.18
C ALA A 77 -2.72 -6.20 15.52
N GLU A 78 -3.19 -5.34 14.64
CA GLU A 78 -4.33 -5.63 13.76
C GLU A 78 -3.83 -6.03 12.38
N ILE A 79 -4.54 -6.97 11.75
CA ILE A 79 -4.38 -7.31 10.34
C ILE A 79 -5.76 -7.26 9.72
N VAL A 80 -5.88 -6.68 8.52
CA VAL A 80 -7.14 -6.50 7.82
C VAL A 80 -7.05 -7.17 6.45
N PRO A 81 -8.01 -8.06 6.09
CA PRO A 81 -8.01 -8.68 4.78
C PRO A 81 -8.42 -7.68 3.70
N LEU A 82 -7.68 -7.66 2.59
CA LEU A 82 -8.01 -6.83 1.43
C LEU A 82 -8.82 -7.60 0.39
N ASN A 83 -9.88 -6.96 -0.12
CA ASN A 83 -10.70 -7.43 -1.22
C ASN A 83 -10.05 -7.17 -2.60
N GLY A 84 -10.69 -7.63 -3.68
CA GLY A 84 -10.14 -7.51 -5.02
C GLY A 84 -9.89 -6.07 -5.49
N ASN A 85 -10.80 -5.14 -5.23
CA ASN A 85 -10.63 -3.74 -5.63
C ASN A 85 -9.54 -3.05 -4.78
N GLU A 86 -9.50 -3.34 -3.48
CA GLU A 86 -8.45 -2.80 -2.59
C GLU A 86 -7.07 -3.28 -3.01
N ARG A 87 -6.92 -4.56 -3.38
CA ARG A 87 -5.66 -5.09 -3.91
C ARG A 87 -5.25 -4.43 -5.22
N LEU A 88 -6.20 -4.15 -6.11
CA LEU A 88 -5.92 -3.43 -7.35
C LEU A 88 -5.47 -2.00 -7.06
N LYS A 89 -6.06 -1.34 -6.07
CA LYS A 89 -5.62 -0.01 -5.62
C LYS A 89 -4.16 -0.04 -5.13
N VAL A 90 -3.81 -1.01 -4.28
CA VAL A 90 -2.42 -1.17 -3.81
C VAL A 90 -1.46 -1.39 -4.99
N LEU A 91 -1.85 -2.18 -6.00
CA LEU A 91 -1.04 -2.37 -7.20
C LEU A 91 -0.94 -1.08 -8.04
N TYR A 92 -2.02 -0.32 -8.16
CA TYR A 92 -2.00 0.95 -8.87
C TYR A 92 -1.03 1.92 -8.21
N ASP A 93 -1.16 2.12 -6.90
CA ASP A 93 -0.29 3.01 -6.10
C ASP A 93 1.18 2.56 -6.18
N TYR A 94 1.44 1.25 -6.28
CA TYR A 94 2.78 0.71 -6.51
C TYR A 94 3.37 1.12 -7.86
N TYR A 95 2.57 1.14 -8.93
CA TYR A 95 3.04 1.46 -10.30
C TYR A 95 3.00 2.95 -10.63
N HIS A 96 2.21 3.76 -9.91
CA HIS A 96 2.00 5.19 -10.21
C HIS A 96 2.68 6.07 -9.17
N LEU A 97 4.00 5.95 -9.09
CA LEU A 97 4.80 6.65 -8.09
C LEU A 97 4.65 8.19 -8.20
N GLY A 98 4.10 8.80 -7.16
CA GLY A 98 3.80 10.23 -7.08
C GLY A 98 2.39 10.64 -7.51
N ASP A 99 1.53 9.70 -7.91
CA ASP A 99 0.09 9.90 -8.13
C ASP A 99 -0.74 8.86 -7.33
N GLU A 100 -0.24 8.50 -6.14
CA GLU A 100 -0.90 7.50 -5.29
C GLU A 100 -2.29 8.00 -4.84
N GLY A 101 -3.28 7.11 -4.91
CA GLY A 101 -4.64 7.38 -4.44
C GLY A 101 -5.59 8.01 -5.47
N SER A 102 -5.15 8.28 -6.70
CA SER A 102 -6.01 8.74 -7.81
C SER A 102 -6.88 7.62 -8.43
N PHE A 103 -6.66 6.37 -8.03
CA PHE A 103 -7.32 5.20 -8.61
C PHE A 103 -8.80 5.08 -8.24
N ASP A 104 -9.69 5.32 -9.21
CA ASP A 104 -11.12 4.99 -9.13
C ASP A 104 -11.44 3.81 -10.05
N PHE A 105 -11.35 2.59 -9.49
CA PHE A 105 -11.64 1.36 -10.23
C PHE A 105 -12.58 0.43 -9.47
N ASP A 106 -13.50 -0.18 -10.22
CA ASP A 106 -14.39 -1.24 -9.72
C ASP A 106 -14.44 -2.39 -10.71
N ILE A 107 -13.94 -3.57 -10.30
CA ILE A 107 -13.94 -4.82 -11.09
C ILE A 107 -15.34 -5.11 -11.68
N LYS A 108 -16.42 -4.89 -10.92
CA LYS A 108 -17.78 -5.17 -11.37
C LYS A 108 -18.23 -4.18 -12.45
N LYS A 109 -17.80 -2.92 -12.39
CA LYS A 109 -18.08 -1.93 -13.44
C LYS A 109 -17.26 -2.23 -14.69
N ALA A 110 -15.96 -2.47 -14.55
CA ALA A 110 -15.06 -2.82 -15.65
C ALA A 110 -15.53 -4.05 -16.43
N LYS A 111 -15.98 -5.09 -15.72
CA LYS A 111 -16.54 -6.31 -16.34
C LYS A 111 -17.75 -6.03 -17.23
N LYS A 112 -18.59 -5.03 -16.92
CA LYS A 112 -19.78 -4.70 -17.72
C LYS A 112 -19.42 -4.03 -19.03
N VAL A 113 -18.37 -3.22 -19.04
CA VAL A 113 -17.90 -2.46 -20.22
C VAL A 113 -16.83 -3.21 -21.02
N GLY A 114 -16.35 -4.35 -20.51
CA GLY A 114 -15.29 -5.14 -21.13
C GLY A 114 -13.90 -4.52 -21.01
N ALA A 115 -13.70 -3.61 -20.06
CA ALA A 115 -12.40 -2.99 -19.81
C ALA A 115 -11.43 -4.00 -19.18
N ASP A 116 -10.19 -4.03 -19.68
CA ASP A 116 -9.10 -4.80 -19.09
C ASP A 116 -8.42 -3.96 -18.02
N PHE A 117 -8.60 -4.35 -16.75
CA PHE A 117 -8.01 -3.68 -15.58
C PHE A 117 -6.49 -3.55 -15.67
N ARG A 118 -5.81 -4.39 -16.46
CA ARG A 118 -4.36 -4.29 -16.65
C ARG A 118 -3.95 -3.01 -17.36
N ASN A 119 -4.80 -2.50 -18.25
CA ASN A 119 -4.54 -1.24 -18.93
C ASN A 119 -4.66 -0.07 -17.95
N ASP A 120 -5.56 -0.18 -16.97
CA ASP A 120 -5.76 0.84 -15.93
C ASP A 120 -4.67 0.77 -14.83
N LEU A 121 -4.07 -0.42 -14.61
CA LEU A 121 -2.97 -0.61 -13.67
C LEU A 121 -1.59 -0.24 -14.23
N CYS A 122 -1.41 -0.31 -15.55
CA CYS A 122 -0.14 -0.02 -16.16
C CYS A 122 0.19 1.45 -15.99
N ASN A 123 1.42 1.74 -15.59
CA ASN A 123 1.94 3.09 -15.63
C ASN A 123 2.08 3.60 -17.07
N GLY A 124 2.10 4.92 -17.21
CA GLY A 124 2.20 5.62 -18.48
C GLY A 124 3.56 5.46 -19.16
N MET A 125 4.67 5.49 -18.41
CA MET A 125 6.01 5.39 -18.99
C MET A 125 7.08 4.87 -18.02
N VAL A 126 7.85 3.88 -18.48
CA VAL A 126 9.13 3.48 -17.86
C VAL A 126 10.28 3.65 -18.84
N LYS A 127 11.39 4.24 -18.38
CA LYS A 127 12.66 4.24 -19.12
C LYS A 127 13.72 3.50 -18.34
N TYR A 128 14.47 2.65 -19.02
CA TYR A 128 15.52 1.85 -18.41
C TYR A 128 16.90 2.37 -18.79
N PHE A 129 17.77 2.46 -17.79
CA PHE A 129 19.19 2.77 -17.93
C PHE A 129 20.01 1.65 -17.27
N PRO A 130 21.34 1.58 -17.52
CA PRO A 130 22.16 0.51 -16.96
C PRO A 130 22.20 0.44 -15.42
N ASP A 131 22.03 1.58 -14.73
CA ASP A 131 22.20 1.70 -13.28
C ASP A 131 20.95 2.21 -12.53
N HIS A 132 19.91 2.62 -13.25
CA HIS A 132 18.66 3.14 -12.73
C HIS A 132 17.52 2.99 -13.75
N PHE A 133 16.30 3.30 -13.34
CA PHE A 133 15.17 3.46 -14.23
C PHE A 133 14.41 4.73 -13.86
N GLU A 134 13.71 5.31 -14.84
CA GLU A 134 12.72 6.36 -14.60
C GLU A 134 11.34 5.72 -14.66
N ASP A 135 10.55 5.96 -13.63
CA ASP A 135 9.13 5.62 -13.58
C ASP A 135 8.35 6.94 -13.52
N GLU A 136 7.56 7.23 -14.56
CA GLU A 136 6.92 8.52 -14.80
C GLU A 136 7.92 9.70 -14.79
N SER A 137 8.02 10.40 -13.66
CA SER A 137 8.88 11.56 -13.44
C SER A 137 9.88 11.34 -12.28
N LYS A 138 10.04 10.09 -11.85
CA LYS A 138 10.81 9.72 -10.67
C LYS A 138 12.02 8.87 -11.06
N PHE A 139 13.16 9.17 -10.44
CA PHE A 139 14.37 8.35 -10.56
C PHE A 139 14.34 7.22 -9.55
N CYS A 140 14.47 5.99 -10.04
CA CYS A 140 14.34 4.79 -9.24
C CYS A 140 15.56 3.87 -9.42
N LYS A 141 15.88 3.11 -8.36
CA LYS A 141 16.95 2.12 -8.39
C LYS A 141 16.49 0.84 -7.71
N ALA A 142 16.66 -0.28 -8.40
CA ALA A 142 16.37 -1.60 -7.85
C ALA A 142 17.64 -2.20 -7.23
N LEU A 143 17.52 -2.67 -5.99
CA LEU A 143 18.55 -3.46 -5.31
C LEU A 143 18.02 -4.88 -5.11
N PHE A 144 18.85 -5.88 -5.35
CA PHE A 144 18.45 -7.28 -5.25
C PHE A 144 19.47 -8.11 -4.48
N ILE A 145 18.99 -8.83 -3.47
CA ILE A 145 19.80 -9.76 -2.67
C ILE A 145 19.37 -11.18 -3.04
N LYS A 146 20.15 -11.85 -3.89
CA LYS A 146 19.83 -13.21 -4.38
C LYS A 146 19.81 -14.26 -3.26
N LYS A 147 20.75 -14.18 -2.33
CA LYS A 147 20.86 -15.08 -1.19
C LYS A 147 21.13 -14.24 0.03
N TYR A 148 20.16 -14.17 0.94
CA TYR A 148 20.34 -13.50 2.22
C TYR A 148 21.34 -14.29 3.06
N PRO A 149 22.55 -13.75 3.31
CA PRO A 149 23.58 -14.51 4.00
C PRO A 149 23.25 -14.59 5.49
N SER A 150 23.59 -15.72 6.13
CA SER A 150 23.38 -15.89 7.58
C SER A 150 24.19 -14.92 8.44
N SER A 151 25.18 -14.25 7.86
CA SER A 151 25.96 -13.19 8.50
C SER A 151 25.23 -11.85 8.55
N LEU A 152 24.21 -11.66 7.71
CA LEU A 152 23.38 -10.46 7.78
C LEU A 152 22.39 -10.63 8.93
N SER A 153 22.40 -9.68 9.87
CA SER A 153 21.41 -9.67 10.94
C SER A 153 20.06 -9.21 10.43
N ASP A 154 18.97 -9.71 11.03
CA ASP A 154 17.60 -9.23 10.77
C ASP A 154 17.44 -7.72 10.94
N ARG A 155 18.32 -7.08 11.74
CA ARG A 155 18.37 -5.61 11.89
C ARG A 155 18.58 -4.87 10.58
N PHE A 156 19.28 -5.47 9.62
CA PHE A 156 19.55 -4.85 8.32
C PHE A 156 18.27 -4.53 7.55
N ILE A 157 17.27 -5.43 7.57
CA ILE A 157 15.98 -5.18 6.92
C ILE A 157 15.24 -4.04 7.62
N ASN A 158 15.28 -4.00 8.95
CA ASN A 158 14.69 -2.91 9.73
C ASN A 158 15.38 -1.58 9.43
N GLU A 159 16.71 -1.56 9.31
CA GLU A 159 17.48 -0.36 8.96
C GLU A 159 17.09 0.16 7.58
N ILE A 160 17.05 -0.70 6.55
CA ILE A 160 16.65 -0.30 5.18
C ILE A 160 15.21 0.23 5.15
N THR A 161 14.27 -0.47 5.78
CA THR A 161 12.86 -0.07 5.76
C THR A 161 12.58 1.19 6.58
N SER A 162 13.48 1.55 7.51
CA SER A 162 13.38 2.77 8.32
C SER A 162 13.93 4.04 7.67
N LEU A 163 14.57 3.93 6.50
CA LEU A 163 15.15 5.09 5.83
C LEU A 163 14.05 6.11 5.42
N PRO A 164 14.27 7.42 5.60
CA PRO A 164 13.34 8.49 5.22
C PRO A 164 13.34 8.77 3.73
N VAL A 165 13.14 7.71 2.94
CA VAL A 165 13.07 7.76 1.49
C VAL A 165 11.87 6.95 1.05
N HIS A 166 11.23 7.37 -0.04
CA HIS A 166 10.21 6.56 -0.68
C HIS A 166 10.86 5.24 -1.13
N SER A 167 10.49 4.13 -0.51
CA SER A 167 11.07 2.83 -0.79
C SER A 167 10.02 1.74 -0.70
N ILE A 168 10.17 0.75 -1.58
CA ILE A 168 9.35 -0.45 -1.57
C ILE A 168 10.29 -1.62 -1.30
N THR A 169 9.99 -2.38 -0.25
CA THR A 169 10.76 -3.57 0.12
C THR A 169 9.87 -4.79 0.00
N SER A 170 10.28 -5.75 -0.83
CA SER A 170 9.59 -7.02 -0.99
C SER A 170 10.50 -8.16 -0.51
N ILE A 171 9.93 -9.06 0.28
CA ILE A 171 10.59 -10.27 0.78
C ILE A 171 9.72 -11.44 0.41
N ASP A 172 10.26 -12.34 -0.42
CA ASP A 172 9.61 -13.59 -0.79
C ASP A 172 10.15 -14.74 0.05
N VAL A 173 9.25 -15.49 0.71
CA VAL A 173 9.60 -16.58 1.61
C VAL A 173 8.82 -17.83 1.24
N VAL A 174 9.54 -18.87 0.85
CA VAL A 174 8.97 -20.20 0.62
C VAL A 174 9.25 -21.07 1.85
N PRO A 175 8.23 -21.49 2.61
CA PRO A 175 8.44 -22.37 3.76
C PRO A 175 8.92 -23.74 3.28
N VAL A 176 10.08 -24.18 3.79
CA VAL A 176 10.58 -25.53 3.55
C VAL A 176 9.96 -26.46 4.61
N PRO A 177 9.17 -27.48 4.22
CA PRO A 177 8.64 -28.45 5.18
C PRO A 177 9.79 -29.10 5.93
N ARG A 178 9.69 -29.21 7.26
CA ARG A 178 10.61 -30.07 8.02
C ARG A 178 10.30 -31.51 7.64
N ILE A 179 11.23 -32.16 6.95
CA ILE A 179 11.26 -33.59 6.66
C ILE A 179 11.53 -34.34 7.97
#